data_AF-A0A8X8BT22-F1
#
_entry.id   AF-A0A8X8BT22-F1
#
_cell.length_a   1.000
_cell.length_b   1.000
_cell.length_c   1.000
_cell.angle_alpha   90.00
_cell.angle_beta   90.00
_cell.angle_gamma   90.00
#
_symmetry.space_group_name_H-M   'P 1'
#
loop_
_entity.id
_entity.type
_entity.pdbx_description
1 polymer ?
#
loop_
_entity_poly.entity_id
_entity_poly.type
_entity_poly.pdbx_seq_one_letter_code
_entity_poly.pdbx_strand_id
1 'polypeptide(L)'
;MSVQSDCDYLVKRAKDLVNEDPWAAKAWLITARTLYPSDFNIQYEMYIIERNAERTASAGRLLYDIFVNFPDQPVVWREISVITAALRSDCQDKETDFLRDLFETLPGRVQCEMLLKATEQCFNTLEKAEMLLLLLRRFPDSVVQHGVSLGETLLEAENIEDQETPVNCFRKLFVCDVLPLIINNLEMCLPSNLLLKYLHKSAEFYIAYVSKAAVAESQHQGT
;
A
#
# COMPACT_ATOMS: atom_id res chain seq x y z
N MET A 1 38.19 2.53 -19.61
CA MET A 1 37.00 3.20 -19.04
C MET A 1 35.98 2.11 -18.78
N SER A 2 35.39 2.05 -17.58
CA SER A 2 34.46 0.98 -17.21
C SER A 2 33.04 1.38 -17.60
N VAL A 3 32.19 0.41 -17.96
CA VAL A 3 30.78 0.67 -18.30
C VAL A 3 30.08 1.47 -17.19
N GLN A 4 30.40 1.17 -15.92
CA GLN A 4 29.88 1.92 -14.77
C GLN A 4 30.28 3.41 -14.78
N SER A 5 31.52 3.74 -15.15
CA SER A 5 31.96 5.15 -15.20
C SER A 5 31.23 5.94 -16.29
N ASP A 6 30.83 5.26 -17.36
CA ASP A 6 30.11 5.87 -18.47
C ASP A 6 28.63 6.11 -18.12
N CYS A 7 27.96 5.14 -17.47
CA CYS A 7 26.59 5.31 -16.94
C CYS A 7 26.51 6.48 -15.95
N ASP A 8 27.43 6.52 -14.97
CA ASP A 8 27.45 7.56 -13.94
C ASP A 8 27.68 8.95 -14.55
N TYR A 9 28.52 9.04 -15.58
CA TYR A 9 28.75 10.29 -16.32
C TYR A 9 27.48 10.78 -17.01
N LEU A 10 26.77 9.90 -17.71
CA LEU A 10 25.54 10.25 -18.44
C LEU A 10 24.43 10.71 -17.48
N VAL A 11 24.25 10.01 -16.36
CA VAL A 11 23.31 10.39 -15.30
C VAL A 11 23.68 11.75 -14.72
N LYS A 12 24.97 11.99 -14.43
CA LYS A 12 25.44 13.28 -13.92
C LYS A 12 25.15 14.41 -14.90
N ARG A 13 25.42 14.21 -16.20
CA ARG A 13 25.12 15.21 -17.24
C ARG A 13 23.65 15.53 -17.34
N ALA A 14 22.77 14.54 -17.23
CA ALA A 14 21.34 14.78 -17.19
C ALA A 14 20.94 15.63 -15.98
N LYS A 15 21.44 15.30 -14.77
CA LYS A 15 21.17 16.03 -13.51
C LYS A 15 21.53 17.50 -13.59
N ASP A 16 22.72 17.80 -14.09
CA ASP A 16 23.22 19.18 -14.21
C ASP A 16 22.27 20.04 -15.09
N LEU A 17 21.60 19.42 -16.06
CA LEU A 17 20.70 20.10 -17.00
C LEU A 17 19.23 20.14 -16.56
N VAL A 18 18.80 19.39 -15.54
CA VAL A 18 17.36 19.26 -15.20
C VAL A 18 16.69 20.60 -14.97
N ASN A 19 17.37 21.53 -14.29
CA ASN A 19 16.82 22.84 -13.96
C ASN A 19 17.03 23.88 -15.07
N GLU A 20 18.03 23.69 -15.93
CA GLU A 20 18.39 24.64 -17.00
C GLU A 20 17.68 24.32 -18.32
N ASP A 21 17.74 23.05 -18.72
CA ASP A 21 17.11 22.52 -19.93
C ASP A 21 16.59 21.08 -19.68
N PRO A 22 15.33 20.95 -19.21
CA PRO A 22 14.70 19.66 -18.98
C PRO A 22 14.62 18.77 -20.23
N TRP A 23 14.62 19.36 -21.43
CA TRP A 23 14.54 18.60 -22.67
C TRP A 23 15.91 17.99 -23.01
N ALA A 24 16.98 18.75 -22.84
CA ALA A 24 18.34 18.24 -22.97
C ALA A 24 18.62 17.15 -21.92
N ALA A 25 18.22 17.34 -20.66
CA ALA A 25 18.35 16.33 -19.61
C ALA A 25 17.66 15.01 -20.01
N LYS A 26 16.45 15.08 -20.56
CA LYS A 26 15.73 13.90 -21.06
C LYS A 26 16.40 13.27 -22.28
N ALA A 27 16.92 14.06 -23.21
CA ALA A 27 17.65 13.55 -24.37
C ALA A 27 18.89 12.76 -23.94
N TRP A 28 19.62 13.25 -22.93
CA TRP A 28 20.75 12.52 -22.33
C TRP A 28 20.33 11.17 -21.76
N LEU A 29 19.25 11.12 -20.97
CA LEU A 29 18.80 9.86 -20.38
C LEU A 29 18.18 8.88 -21.38
N ILE A 30 17.48 9.37 -22.40
CA ILE A 30 16.99 8.52 -23.50
C ILE A 30 18.17 7.88 -24.24
N THR A 31 19.22 8.67 -24.50
CA THR A 31 20.46 8.18 -25.11
C THR A 31 21.12 7.15 -24.20
N ALA A 32 21.27 7.46 -22.91
CA ALA A 32 21.85 6.56 -21.91
C ALA A 32 21.09 5.22 -21.82
N ARG A 33 19.75 5.27 -21.76
CA ARG A 33 18.90 4.07 -21.73
C ARG A 33 19.01 3.24 -23.01
N THR A 34 19.24 3.88 -24.15
CA THR A 34 19.44 3.17 -25.43
C THR A 34 20.77 2.40 -25.41
N LEU A 35 21.82 2.98 -24.83
CA LEU A 35 23.14 2.36 -24.72
C LEU A 35 23.21 1.32 -23.61
N TYR A 36 22.52 1.56 -22.48
CA TYR A 36 22.56 0.76 -21.27
C TYR A 36 21.14 0.48 -20.75
N PRO A 37 20.34 -0.32 -21.47
CA PRO A 37 18.92 -0.52 -21.15
C PRO A 37 18.67 -1.21 -19.82
N SER A 38 19.62 -2.01 -19.33
CA SER A 38 19.50 -2.76 -18.07
C SER A 38 20.11 -2.03 -16.87
N ASP A 39 20.58 -0.78 -17.04
CA ASP A 39 21.18 -0.02 -15.95
C ASP A 39 20.09 0.60 -15.06
N PHE A 40 20.11 0.23 -13.78
CA PHE A 40 19.15 0.71 -12.79
C PHE A 40 19.25 2.23 -12.57
N ASN A 41 20.46 2.78 -12.47
CA ASN A 41 20.66 4.18 -12.13
C ASN A 41 20.08 5.10 -13.22
N ILE A 42 20.24 4.73 -14.48
CA ILE A 42 19.64 5.46 -15.61
C ILE A 42 18.10 5.40 -15.54
N GLN A 43 17.51 4.22 -15.36
CA GLN A 43 16.05 4.08 -15.31
C GLN A 43 15.43 4.80 -14.10
N TYR A 44 16.08 4.69 -12.95
CA TYR A 44 15.66 5.37 -11.73
C TYR A 44 15.77 6.88 -11.86
N GLU A 45 16.82 7.40 -12.49
CA GLU A 45 16.94 8.84 -12.73
C GLU A 45 15.85 9.37 -13.68
N MET A 46 15.53 8.61 -14.74
CA MET A 46 14.41 8.94 -15.62
C MET A 46 13.10 9.03 -14.82
N TYR A 47 12.86 8.05 -13.93
CA TYR A 47 11.68 8.04 -13.07
C TYR A 47 11.63 9.28 -12.18
N ILE A 48 12.73 9.61 -11.49
CA ILE A 48 12.80 10.76 -10.56
C ILE A 48 12.53 12.09 -11.26
N ILE A 49 13.06 12.30 -12.47
CA ILE A 49 12.80 13.52 -13.23
C ILE A 49 11.31 13.63 -13.60
N GLU A 50 10.67 12.55 -14.08
CA GLU A 50 9.25 12.59 -14.43
C GLU A 50 8.36 12.72 -13.18
N ARG A 51 8.74 12.08 -12.07
CA ARG A 51 8.04 12.17 -10.79
C ARG A 51 8.06 13.59 -10.24
N ASN A 52 9.24 14.21 -10.17
CA ASN A 52 9.39 15.57 -9.65
C ASN A 52 8.77 16.64 -10.57
N ALA A 53 8.60 16.32 -11.86
CA ALA A 53 7.87 17.14 -12.81
C ALA A 53 6.35 16.84 -12.82
N GLU A 54 5.86 16.04 -11.87
CA GLU A 54 4.46 15.66 -11.68
C GLU A 54 3.82 15.07 -12.97
N ARG A 55 4.62 14.38 -13.80
CA ARG A 55 4.14 13.78 -15.06
C ARG A 55 3.64 12.36 -14.82
N THR A 56 2.44 12.24 -14.24
CA THR A 56 1.85 10.98 -13.76
C THR A 56 1.97 9.82 -14.74
N ALA A 57 1.57 9.98 -16.01
CA ALA A 57 1.59 8.89 -16.99
C ALA A 57 3.02 8.41 -17.32
N SER A 58 3.98 9.33 -17.47
CA SER A 58 5.37 9.00 -17.75
C SER A 58 6.06 8.37 -16.54
N ALA A 59 5.86 8.96 -15.36
CA ALA A 59 6.37 8.46 -14.10
C ALA A 59 5.81 7.06 -13.80
N GLY A 60 4.52 6.83 -14.06
CA GLY A 60 3.84 5.55 -13.87
C GLY A 60 4.42 4.43 -14.72
N ARG A 61 4.66 4.70 -16.01
CA ARG A 61 5.34 3.74 -16.89
C ARG A 61 6.75 3.41 -16.40
N LEU A 62 7.52 4.41 -15.98
CA LEU A 62 8.87 4.20 -15.48
C LEU A 62 8.86 3.47 -14.13
N LEU A 63 7.88 3.74 -13.26
CA LEU A 63 7.65 3.01 -12.01
C LEU A 63 7.36 1.54 -12.27
N TYR A 64 6.52 1.23 -13.27
CA TYR A 64 6.28 -0.13 -13.73
C TYR A 64 7.59 -0.81 -14.16
N ASP A 65 8.37 -0.14 -15.03
CA ASP A 65 9.63 -0.70 -15.54
C ASP A 65 10.62 -0.97 -14.39
N ILE A 66 10.78 -0.05 -13.43
CA ILE A 66 11.70 -0.26 -12.31
C ILE A 66 11.22 -1.34 -11.33
N PHE A 67 9.91 -1.43 -11.08
CA PHE A 67 9.35 -2.44 -10.19
C PHE A 67 9.51 -3.85 -10.74
N VAL A 68 9.24 -4.04 -12.04
CA VAL A 68 9.33 -5.35 -12.69
C VAL A 68 10.77 -5.79 -12.89
N ASN A 69 11.65 -4.88 -13.31
CA ASN A 69 13.01 -5.26 -13.71
C ASN A 69 14.02 -5.21 -12.54
N PHE A 70 13.73 -4.46 -11.47
CA PHE A 70 14.67 -4.27 -10.36
C PHE A 70 14.00 -4.40 -8.97
N PRO A 71 13.30 -5.51 -8.70
CA PRO A 71 12.57 -5.71 -7.44
C PRO A 71 13.50 -5.76 -6.22
N ASP A 72 14.79 -6.06 -6.38
CA ASP A 72 15.73 -6.18 -5.26
C ASP A 72 16.33 -4.83 -4.83
N GLN A 73 16.03 -3.74 -5.55
CA GLN A 73 16.61 -2.43 -5.26
C GLN A 73 15.89 -1.77 -4.05
N PRO A 74 16.60 -1.49 -2.93
CA PRO A 74 15.96 -0.97 -1.72
C PRO A 74 15.27 0.38 -1.92
N VAL A 75 15.75 1.19 -2.86
CA VAL A 75 15.16 2.50 -3.13
C VAL A 75 13.80 2.39 -3.84
N VAL A 76 13.57 1.33 -4.61
CA VAL A 76 12.26 1.05 -5.21
C VAL A 76 11.24 0.77 -4.10
N TRP A 77 11.62 0.00 -3.08
CA TRP A 77 10.76 -0.28 -1.94
C TRP A 77 10.47 0.96 -1.09
N ARG A 78 11.44 1.87 -0.92
CA ARG A 78 11.16 3.16 -0.28
C ARG A 78 10.08 3.92 -1.03
N GLU A 79 10.14 3.95 -2.36
CA GLU A 79 9.12 4.60 -3.17
C GLU A 79 7.74 3.95 -3.00
N ILE A 80 7.68 2.61 -3.02
CA ILE A 80 6.45 1.86 -2.79
C ILE A 80 5.90 2.14 -1.38
N SER A 81 6.74 2.26 -0.36
CA SER A 81 6.31 2.64 0.99
C SER A 81 5.67 4.03 1.01
N VAL A 82 6.22 5.01 0.29
CA VAL A 82 5.62 6.35 0.18
C VAL A 82 4.28 6.30 -0.54
N ILE A 83 4.20 5.59 -1.68
CA ILE A 83 2.96 5.45 -2.44
C ILE A 83 1.87 4.75 -1.60
N THR A 84 2.20 3.64 -0.94
CA THR A 84 1.23 2.91 -0.12
C THR A 84 0.82 3.66 1.15
N ALA A 85 1.68 4.50 1.70
CA ALA A 85 1.29 5.43 2.75
C ALA A 85 0.27 6.47 2.23
N ALA A 86 0.48 7.03 1.04
CA ALA A 86 -0.47 7.96 0.41
C ALA A 86 -1.83 7.30 0.10
N LEU A 87 -1.83 6.03 -0.31
CA LEU A 87 -3.05 5.26 -0.54
C LEU A 87 -3.88 5.00 0.73
N ARG A 88 -3.23 4.93 1.90
CA ARG A 88 -3.89 4.72 3.20
C ARG A 88 -4.23 6.01 3.95
N SER A 89 -3.61 7.12 3.55
CA SER A 89 -3.83 8.43 4.16
C SER A 89 -5.18 9.00 3.76
N ASP A 90 -5.82 9.75 4.66
CA ASP A 90 -6.99 10.60 4.36
C ASP A 90 -6.60 12.04 3.96
N CYS A 91 -5.30 12.33 3.84
CA CYS A 91 -4.81 13.66 3.47
C CYS A 91 -5.21 14.02 2.03
N GLN A 92 -5.52 15.29 1.78
CA GLN A 92 -5.93 15.83 0.47
C GLN A 92 -4.94 16.88 -0.05
N ASP A 93 -3.65 16.69 0.26
CA ASP A 93 -2.60 17.52 -0.31
C ASP A 93 -2.20 17.02 -1.71
N LYS A 94 -1.60 17.93 -2.49
CA LYS A 94 -1.23 17.67 -3.88
C LYS A 94 -0.27 16.49 -4.06
N GLU A 95 0.64 16.29 -3.12
CA GLU A 95 1.63 15.21 -3.21
C GLU A 95 0.95 13.86 -2.99
N THR A 96 0.10 13.76 -1.97
CA THR A 96 -0.70 12.55 -1.72
C THR A 96 -1.60 12.21 -2.91
N ASP A 97 -2.27 13.20 -3.51
CA ASP A 97 -3.11 12.99 -4.70
C ASP A 97 -2.29 12.55 -5.92
N PHE A 98 -1.13 13.17 -6.16
CA PHE A 98 -0.22 12.74 -7.23
C PHE A 98 0.24 11.28 -7.05
N LEU A 99 0.57 10.86 -5.83
CA LEU A 99 1.03 9.49 -5.55
C LEU A 99 -0.10 8.46 -5.75
N ARG A 100 -1.34 8.82 -5.39
CA ARG A 100 -2.53 7.99 -5.67
C ARG A 100 -2.73 7.86 -7.18
N ASP A 101 -2.73 8.97 -7.90
CA ASP A 101 -2.88 8.98 -9.36
C ASP A 101 -1.76 8.19 -10.05
N LEU A 102 -0.52 8.31 -9.55
CA LEU A 102 0.64 7.55 -10.04
C LEU A 102 0.39 6.05 -9.92
N PHE A 103 -0.11 5.58 -8.77
CA PHE A 103 -0.46 4.19 -8.57
C PHE A 103 -1.56 3.72 -9.54
N GLU A 104 -2.57 4.55 -9.78
CA GLU A 104 -3.69 4.22 -10.68
C GLU A 104 -3.26 4.08 -12.16
N THR A 105 -2.11 4.65 -12.56
CA THR A 105 -1.57 4.42 -13.91
C THR A 105 -1.00 3.03 -14.13
N LEU A 106 -0.70 2.29 -13.06
CA LEU A 106 -0.14 0.94 -13.14
C LEU A 106 -1.22 -0.06 -13.57
N PRO A 107 -0.89 -1.10 -14.35
CA PRO A 107 -1.85 -2.18 -14.64
C PRO A 107 -2.37 -2.83 -13.35
N GLY A 108 -3.66 -3.17 -13.29
CA GLY A 108 -4.28 -3.72 -12.07
C GLY A 108 -3.58 -4.95 -11.48
N ARG A 109 -3.02 -5.83 -12.33
CA ARG A 109 -2.19 -6.97 -11.89
C ARG A 109 -0.94 -6.51 -11.12
N VAL A 110 -0.31 -5.44 -11.58
CA VAL A 110 0.92 -4.88 -10.98
C VAL A 110 0.58 -4.14 -9.70
N GLN A 111 -0.53 -3.40 -9.68
CA GLN A 111 -1.05 -2.78 -8.46
C GLN A 111 -1.27 -3.83 -7.36
N CYS A 112 -1.95 -4.94 -7.70
CA CYS A 112 -2.19 -6.05 -6.79
C CYS A 112 -0.87 -6.69 -6.29
N GLU A 113 0.06 -7.00 -7.21
CA GLU A 113 1.37 -7.56 -6.86
C GLU A 113 2.19 -6.63 -5.96
N MET A 114 2.17 -5.33 -6.24
CA MET A 114 2.87 -4.32 -5.44
C MET A 114 2.34 -4.27 -4.01
N LEU A 115 1.02 -4.25 -3.82
CA LEU A 115 0.39 -4.24 -2.49
C LEU A 115 0.63 -5.54 -1.73
N LEU A 116 0.58 -6.70 -2.40
CA LEU A 116 0.89 -8.00 -1.79
C LEU A 116 2.33 -8.01 -1.26
N LYS A 117 3.31 -7.66 -2.09
CA LYS A 117 4.71 -7.61 -1.67
C LYS A 117 4.98 -6.55 -0.59
N ALA A 118 4.31 -5.39 -0.64
CA ALA A 118 4.39 -4.40 0.42
C ALA A 118 3.87 -4.95 1.75
N THR A 119 2.79 -5.73 1.73
CA THR A 119 2.23 -6.40 2.91
C THR A 119 3.23 -7.37 3.54
N GLU A 120 3.98 -8.12 2.71
CA GLU A 120 5.01 -9.06 3.19
C GLU A 120 6.15 -8.36 3.96
N GLN A 121 6.42 -7.09 3.65
CA GLN A 121 7.49 -6.29 4.27
C GLN A 121 7.06 -5.56 5.55
N CYS A 122 5.77 -5.47 5.85
CA CYS A 122 5.30 -4.85 7.09
C CYS A 122 5.82 -5.61 8.32
N PHE A 123 6.15 -4.87 9.38
CA PHE A 123 6.82 -5.47 10.54
C PHE A 123 5.84 -6.08 11.55
N ASN A 124 4.73 -5.38 11.81
CA ASN A 124 3.75 -5.75 12.83
C ASN A 124 2.40 -6.18 12.22
N THR A 125 1.61 -6.87 13.03
CA THR A 125 0.32 -7.45 12.61
C THR A 125 -0.69 -6.39 12.16
N LEU A 126 -0.78 -5.26 12.84
CA LEU A 126 -1.74 -4.20 12.49
C LEU A 126 -1.39 -3.56 11.16
N GLU A 127 -0.12 -3.25 10.93
CA GLU A 127 0.36 -2.67 9.67
C GLU A 127 0.13 -3.64 8.51
N LYS A 128 0.41 -4.94 8.71
CA LYS A 128 0.06 -6.00 7.75
C LYS A 128 -1.43 -6.03 7.46
N ALA A 129 -2.26 -5.96 8.50
CA ALA A 129 -3.72 -5.99 8.35
C ALA A 129 -4.26 -4.78 7.59
N GLU A 130 -3.76 -3.58 7.87
CA GLU A 130 -4.14 -2.36 7.15
C GLU A 130 -3.72 -2.39 5.68
N MET A 131 -2.50 -2.87 5.39
CA MET A 131 -2.02 -3.02 4.01
C MET A 131 -2.84 -4.05 3.25
N LEU A 132 -3.14 -5.19 3.88
CA LEU A 132 -3.98 -6.21 3.27
C LEU A 132 -5.42 -5.72 3.09
N LEU A 133 -5.99 -4.97 4.04
CA LEU A 133 -7.30 -4.32 3.89
C LEU A 133 -7.35 -3.38 2.68
N LEU A 134 -6.28 -2.62 2.42
CA LEU A 134 -6.18 -1.78 1.24
C LEU A 134 -6.29 -2.61 -0.06
N LEU A 135 -5.60 -3.77 -0.10
CA LEU A 135 -5.69 -4.72 -1.21
C LEU A 135 -7.13 -5.25 -1.35
N LEU A 136 -7.73 -5.76 -0.27
CA LEU A 136 -9.06 -6.38 -0.31
C LEU A 136 -10.17 -5.43 -0.77
N ARG A 137 -10.07 -4.15 -0.41
CA ARG A 137 -11.03 -3.12 -0.84
C ARG A 137 -10.93 -2.79 -2.33
N ARG A 138 -9.73 -2.94 -2.92
CA ARG A 138 -9.47 -2.64 -4.34
C ARG A 138 -9.67 -3.84 -5.26
N PHE A 139 -9.38 -5.05 -4.78
CA PHE A 139 -9.37 -6.27 -5.57
C PHE A 139 -10.33 -7.32 -4.97
N PRO A 140 -11.58 -7.41 -5.43
CA PRO A 140 -12.58 -8.33 -4.88
C PRO A 140 -12.13 -9.79 -4.89
N ASP A 141 -11.43 -10.24 -5.93
CA ASP A 141 -10.90 -11.61 -6.05
C ASP A 141 -9.90 -11.94 -4.92
N SER A 142 -9.19 -10.93 -4.40
CA SER A 142 -8.27 -11.10 -3.27
C SER A 142 -9.01 -11.36 -1.95
N VAL A 143 -10.30 -11.01 -1.83
CA VAL A 143 -11.11 -11.31 -0.64
C VAL A 143 -11.28 -12.81 -0.47
N VAL A 144 -11.51 -13.54 -1.56
CA VAL A 144 -11.64 -15.01 -1.54
C VAL A 144 -10.33 -15.66 -1.10
N GLN A 145 -9.20 -15.11 -1.53
CA GLN A 145 -7.87 -15.67 -1.25
C GLN A 145 -7.36 -15.35 0.16
N HIS A 146 -7.62 -14.13 0.65
CA HIS A 146 -6.93 -13.61 1.83
C HIS A 146 -7.88 -13.15 2.95
N GLY A 147 -9.18 -12.99 2.69
CA GLY A 147 -10.14 -12.43 3.65
C GLY A 147 -10.25 -13.24 4.95
N VAL A 148 -10.51 -14.56 4.85
CA VAL A 148 -10.58 -15.43 6.04
C VAL A 148 -9.26 -15.45 6.79
N SER A 149 -8.14 -15.58 6.08
CA SER A 149 -6.82 -15.62 6.71
C SER A 149 -6.56 -14.35 7.50
N LEU A 150 -6.88 -13.18 6.96
CA LEU A 150 -6.74 -11.91 7.65
C LEU A 150 -7.64 -11.84 8.90
N GLY A 151 -8.90 -12.28 8.77
CA GLY A 151 -9.84 -12.29 9.89
C GLY A 151 -9.36 -13.18 11.04
N GLU A 152 -8.87 -14.38 10.73
CA GLU A 152 -8.29 -15.29 11.74
C GLU A 152 -7.02 -14.70 12.36
N THR A 153 -6.09 -14.14 11.57
CA THR A 153 -4.86 -13.52 12.09
C THR A 153 -5.16 -12.38 13.07
N LEU A 154 -6.18 -11.55 12.81
CA LEU A 154 -6.60 -10.48 13.73
C LEU A 154 -7.15 -11.05 15.04
N LEU A 155 -8.00 -12.08 14.97
CA LEU A 155 -8.57 -12.72 16.15
C LEU A 155 -7.51 -13.51 16.95
N GLU A 156 -6.51 -14.09 16.29
CA GLU A 156 -5.36 -14.73 16.93
C GLU A 156 -4.49 -13.69 17.64
N ALA A 157 -4.19 -12.56 16.99
CA ALA A 157 -3.41 -11.48 17.59
C ALA A 157 -4.10 -10.88 18.82
N GLU A 158 -5.43 -10.72 18.79
CA GLU A 158 -6.22 -10.31 19.96
C GLU A 158 -6.00 -11.24 21.16
N ASN A 159 -5.94 -12.56 20.94
CA ASN A 159 -5.72 -13.53 22.02
C ASN A 159 -4.26 -13.52 22.52
N ILE A 160 -3.29 -13.32 21.63
CA ILE A 160 -1.86 -13.29 21.99
C ILE A 160 -1.52 -12.06 22.82
N GLU A 161 -2.12 -10.91 22.47
CA GLU A 161 -1.90 -9.65 23.19
C GLU A 161 -2.75 -9.50 24.46
N ASP A 162 -3.45 -10.56 24.87
CA ASP A 162 -4.26 -10.65 26.10
C ASP A 162 -5.16 -9.43 26.34
N GLN A 163 -5.89 -9.03 25.30
CA GLN A 163 -6.73 -7.84 25.34
C GLN A 163 -7.87 -8.04 26.36
N GLU A 164 -7.90 -7.20 27.41
CA GLU A 164 -8.85 -7.32 28.53
C GLU A 164 -10.32 -7.14 28.11
N THR A 165 -10.57 -6.48 26.99
CA THR A 165 -11.92 -6.18 26.53
C THR A 165 -12.09 -6.43 25.03
N PRO A 166 -13.31 -6.82 24.59
CA PRO A 166 -13.58 -7.03 23.16
C PRO A 166 -13.48 -5.74 22.36
N VAL A 167 -13.51 -4.56 23.00
CA VAL A 167 -13.31 -3.26 22.33
C VAL A 167 -11.82 -2.94 22.26
N ASN A 168 -11.14 -3.52 21.26
CA ASN A 168 -9.72 -3.32 20.98
C ASN A 168 -9.48 -3.10 19.47
N CYS A 169 -8.25 -2.76 19.08
CA CYS A 169 -7.90 -2.43 17.69
C CYS A 169 -8.06 -3.61 16.73
N PHE A 170 -7.65 -4.82 17.12
CA PHE A 170 -7.79 -6.02 16.28
C PHE A 170 -9.24 -6.38 16.02
N ARG A 171 -10.06 -6.40 17.09
CA ARG A 171 -11.49 -6.69 16.97
C ARG A 171 -12.21 -5.60 16.18
N LYS A 172 -11.83 -4.33 16.34
CA LYS A 172 -12.38 -3.23 15.55
C LYS A 172 -12.09 -3.41 14.06
N LEU A 173 -10.83 -3.67 13.67
CA LEU A 173 -10.47 -3.93 12.26
C LEU A 173 -11.21 -5.15 11.72
N PHE A 174 -11.27 -6.24 12.49
CA PHE A 174 -11.97 -7.45 12.08
C PHE A 174 -13.46 -7.19 11.83
N VAL A 175 -14.16 -6.62 12.81
CA VAL A 175 -15.62 -6.45 12.78
C VAL A 175 -16.05 -5.35 11.82
N CYS A 176 -15.37 -4.20 11.82
CA CYS A 176 -15.80 -3.04 11.05
C CYS A 176 -15.28 -3.04 9.60
N ASP A 177 -14.14 -3.68 9.33
CA ASP A 177 -13.48 -3.57 8.03
C ASP A 177 -13.36 -4.91 7.30
N VAL A 178 -12.89 -5.96 7.96
CA VAL A 178 -12.63 -7.26 7.30
C VAL A 178 -13.90 -8.07 7.08
N LEU A 179 -14.70 -8.27 8.14
CA LEU A 179 -15.88 -9.11 8.09
C LEU A 179 -16.93 -8.62 7.08
N PRO A 180 -17.19 -7.30 6.93
CA PRO A 180 -18.09 -6.81 5.90
C PRO A 180 -17.61 -7.12 4.48
N LEU A 181 -16.30 -7.09 4.22
CA LEU A 181 -15.75 -7.47 2.92
C LEU A 181 -15.98 -8.95 2.63
N ILE A 182 -15.79 -9.81 3.63
CA ILE A 182 -16.00 -11.26 3.52
C ILE A 182 -17.47 -11.59 3.26
N ILE A 183 -18.39 -11.04 4.06
CA ILE A 183 -19.82 -11.39 3.99
C ILE A 183 -20.47 -10.84 2.71
N ASN A 184 -20.04 -9.67 2.23
CA ASN A 184 -20.62 -9.05 1.04
C ASN A 184 -20.01 -9.58 -0.27
N ASN A 185 -18.99 -10.42 -0.22
CA ASN A 185 -18.40 -11.01 -1.41
C ASN A 185 -19.24 -12.20 -1.91
N LEU A 186 -19.79 -12.08 -3.13
CA LEU A 186 -20.71 -13.07 -3.71
C LEU A 186 -20.07 -14.41 -4.02
N GLU A 187 -18.75 -14.44 -4.24
CA GLU A 187 -18.00 -15.68 -4.52
C GLU A 187 -17.58 -16.40 -3.23
N MET A 188 -17.78 -15.74 -2.09
CA MET A 188 -17.33 -16.23 -0.80
C MET A 188 -18.44 -17.02 -0.09
N CYS A 189 -18.11 -18.26 0.30
CA CYS A 189 -19.01 -19.11 1.07
C CYS A 189 -18.32 -19.55 2.37
N LEU A 190 -18.63 -18.86 3.47
CA LEU A 190 -18.12 -19.25 4.78
C LEU A 190 -18.84 -20.52 5.29
N PRO A 191 -18.09 -21.48 5.87
CA PRO A 191 -18.69 -22.55 6.66
C PRO A 191 -19.57 -21.99 7.79
N SER A 192 -20.72 -22.62 8.05
CA SER A 192 -21.72 -22.10 9.00
C SER A 192 -21.19 -21.92 10.42
N ASN A 193 -20.29 -22.80 10.86
CA ASN A 193 -19.61 -22.70 12.15
C ASN A 193 -18.71 -21.46 12.23
N LEU A 194 -18.01 -21.14 11.14
CA LEU A 194 -17.14 -19.97 11.05
C LEU A 194 -17.94 -18.68 11.02
N LEU A 195 -19.02 -18.65 10.23
CA LEU A 195 -19.95 -17.53 10.21
C LEU A 195 -20.55 -17.27 11.60
N LEU A 196 -20.99 -18.31 12.31
CA LEU A 196 -21.51 -18.19 13.67
C LEU A 196 -20.46 -17.62 14.64
N LYS A 197 -19.21 -18.11 14.57
CA LYS A 197 -18.07 -17.57 15.36
C LYS A 197 -17.90 -16.07 15.10
N TYR A 198 -17.89 -15.66 13.83
CA TYR A 198 -17.68 -14.26 13.44
C TYR A 198 -18.81 -13.34 13.87
N LEU A 199 -20.05 -13.78 13.71
CA LEU A 199 -21.22 -13.01 14.15
C LEU A 199 -21.25 -12.88 15.68
N HIS A 200 -20.88 -13.94 16.43
CA HIS A 200 -20.80 -13.86 17.89
C HIS A 200 -19.72 -12.87 18.35
N LYS A 201 -18.52 -12.93 17.74
CA LYS A 201 -17.42 -11.99 18.01
C LYS A 201 -17.80 -10.54 17.68
N SER A 202 -18.61 -10.33 16.65
CA SER A 202 -19.13 -9.01 16.26
C SER A 202 -20.20 -8.50 17.22
N ALA A 203 -21.14 -9.36 17.63
CA ALA A 203 -22.16 -9.02 18.61
C ALA A 203 -21.54 -8.61 19.94
N GLU A 204 -20.58 -9.39 20.44
CA GLU A 204 -19.82 -9.09 21.64
C GLU A 204 -19.14 -7.71 21.57
N PHE A 205 -18.46 -7.41 20.44
CA PHE A 205 -17.83 -6.12 20.21
C PHE A 205 -18.83 -4.96 20.28
N TYR A 206 -19.92 -5.02 19.53
CA TYR A 206 -20.90 -3.92 19.48
C TYR A 206 -21.66 -3.74 20.80
N ILE A 207 -22.02 -4.83 21.49
CA ILE A 207 -22.64 -4.77 22.83
C ILE A 207 -21.70 -4.03 23.79
N ALA A 208 -20.43 -4.45 23.87
CA ALA A 208 -19.46 -3.84 24.76
C ALA A 208 -19.16 -2.37 24.37
N TYR A 209 -19.08 -2.06 23.07
CA TYR A 209 -18.85 -0.71 22.58
C TYR A 209 -19.97 0.25 22.99
N VAL A 210 -21.23 -0.13 22.76
CA VAL A 210 -22.40 0.68 23.13
C VAL A 210 -22.55 0.79 24.65
N SER A 211 -22.34 -0.29 25.40
CA SER A 211 -22.40 -0.26 26.86
C SER A 211 -21.33 0.65 27.47
N LYS A 212 -20.11 0.70 26.94
CA LYS A 212 -19.06 1.63 27.39
C LYS A 212 -19.43 3.09 27.11
N ALA A 213 -19.97 3.40 25.93
CA ALA A 213 -20.39 4.75 25.56
C ALA A 213 -21.46 5.30 26.52
N ALA A 214 -22.45 4.47 26.86
CA ALA A 214 -23.52 4.84 27.81
C ALA A 214 -23.00 5.18 29.21
N VAL A 215 -21.92 4.53 29.68
CA VAL A 215 -21.28 4.81 30.97
C VAL A 215 -20.51 6.14 30.94
N ALA A 216 -19.85 6.47 29.82
CA ALA A 216 -19.11 7.73 29.68
C ALA A 216 -20.04 8.96 29.64
N GLU A 217 -21.20 8.84 28.97
CA GLU A 217 -22.21 9.91 28.90
C GLU A 217 -22.91 10.16 30.24
N SER A 218 -23.18 9.10 31.01
CA SER A 218 -23.81 9.21 32.33
C SER A 218 -22.88 9.80 33.41
N GLN A 219 -21.56 9.77 33.21
CA GLN A 219 -20.60 10.49 34.06
C GLN A 219 -20.51 12.00 33.75
N HIS A 220 -20.87 12.44 32.53
CA HIS A 220 -20.85 13.86 32.14
C HIS A 220 -22.14 14.61 32.48
N GLN A 221 -23.26 13.92 32.76
CA GLN A 221 -24.52 14.52 33.20
C GLN A 221 -24.64 14.63 34.73
N GLY A 222 -23.56 14.31 35.47
CA GLY A 222 -23.51 14.28 36.94
C GLY A 222 -22.71 15.41 37.60
N THR A 223 -22.59 16.58 36.97
CA THR A 223 -22.03 17.82 37.54
C THR A 223 -22.89 19.02 37.17
#